data_AF-A0A2U8WHQ7-F1
#
_entry.id   AF-A0A2U8WHQ7-F1
#
_cell.length_a   1.000
_cell.length_b   1.000
_cell.length_c   1.000
_cell.angle_alpha   90.00
_cell.angle_beta   90.00
_cell.angle_gamma   90.00
#
_symmetry.space_group_name_H-M   'P 1'
#
loop_
_entity.id
_entity.type
_entity.pdbx_description
1 polymer ?
#
loop_
_entity_poly.entity_id
_entity_poly.type
_entity_poly.pdbx_seq_one_letter_code
_entity_poly.pdbx_strand_id
1 'polypeptide(L)'
;MAEPFCTIVIASGVHQVRITGSTERSAANAADTILRRLEGTGLNVVLRVECRDSAAGQRITSYLVDVAAEIEVMTLVERQSK
;
A
#
# COMPACT_ATOMS: atom_id res chain seq x y z
N MET A 1 6.45 22.21 -5.46
CA MET A 1 6.68 20.75 -5.38
C MET A 1 5.57 20.08 -6.17
N ALA A 2 5.88 19.17 -7.09
CA ALA A 2 4.87 18.47 -7.87
C ALA A 2 4.07 17.51 -6.98
N GLU A 3 2.76 17.42 -7.19
CA GLU A 3 1.94 16.44 -6.48
C GLU A 3 2.39 15.01 -6.83
N PRO A 4 2.41 14.08 -5.87
CA PRO A 4 2.78 12.70 -6.12
C PRO A 4 1.74 12.02 -7.04
N PHE A 5 2.19 11.08 -7.87
CA PHE A 5 1.30 10.28 -8.71
C PHE A 5 0.46 9.33 -7.86
N CYS A 6 1.06 8.71 -6.84
CA CYS A 6 0.38 7.90 -5.83
C CYS A 6 0.89 8.22 -4.42
N THR A 7 -0.03 8.21 -3.47
CA THR A 7 0.20 8.14 -2.04
C THR A 7 -0.34 6.82 -1.52
N ILE A 8 0.47 6.08 -0.78
CA ILE A 8 0.07 4.82 -0.14
C ILE A 8 0.32 4.98 1.35
N VAL A 9 -0.64 4.56 2.16
CA VAL A 9 -0.52 4.50 3.61
C VAL A 9 -0.63 3.03 4.02
N ILE A 10 0.35 2.59 4.79
CA ILE A 10 0.41 1.26 5.40
C ILE A 10 0.37 1.49 6.91
N ALA A 11 -0.67 1.01 7.58
CA ALA A 11 -0.77 1.04 9.04
C ALA A 11 -0.71 -0.38 9.59
N SER A 12 0.05 -0.59 10.66
CA SER A 12 0.23 -1.87 11.35
C SER A 12 0.30 -1.62 12.86
N GLY A 13 -0.78 -1.95 13.57
CA GLY A 13 -0.92 -1.60 14.99
C GLY A 13 -0.80 -0.09 15.23
N VAL A 14 0.22 0.33 15.98
CA VAL A 14 0.51 1.75 16.29
C VAL A 14 1.44 2.42 15.26
N HIS A 15 1.99 1.66 14.32
CA HIS A 15 2.90 2.18 13.31
C HIS A 15 2.16 2.51 12.02
N GLN A 16 2.47 3.66 11.44
CA GLN A 16 1.94 4.07 10.15
C GLN A 16 3.09 4.62 9.29
N VAL A 17 3.14 4.17 8.04
CA VAL A 17 4.10 4.65 7.04
C VAL A 17 3.33 5.25 5.87
N ARG A 18 3.68 6.48 5.52
CA ARG A 18 3.19 7.14 4.30
C ARG A 18 4.25 7.08 3.22
N ILE A 19 3.88 6.55 2.07
CA ILE A 19 4.73 6.37 0.89
C ILE A 19 4.18 7.27 -0.21
N THR A 20 5.05 7.98 -0.90
CA THR A 20 4.68 8.77 -2.07
C THR A 20 5.55 8.38 -3.24
N GLY A 21 4.95 8.21 -4.42
CA GLY A 21 5.66 7.85 -5.64
C GLY A 21 5.29 8.78 -6.78
N SER A 22 6.29 9.12 -7.59
CA SER A 22 6.12 9.89 -8.83
C SER A 22 5.58 9.04 -9.99
N THR A 23 5.55 7.72 -9.85
CA THR A 23 5.00 6.76 -10.81
C THR A 23 4.28 5.63 -10.08
N GLU A 24 3.42 4.90 -10.80
CA GLU A 24 2.77 3.69 -10.28
C GLU A 24 3.80 2.69 -9.74
N ARG A 25 4.83 2.39 -10.55
CA ARG A 25 5.86 1.41 -10.23
C ARG A 25 6.69 1.80 -9.01
N SER A 26 7.08 3.08 -8.89
CA SER A 26 7.89 3.51 -7.75
C SER A 26 7.11 3.47 -6.43
N ALA A 27 5.81 3.81 -6.47
CA ALA A 27 4.94 3.68 -5.30
C ALA A 27 4.76 2.21 -4.89
N ALA A 28 4.46 1.34 -5.86
CA ALA A 28 4.25 -0.09 -5.62
C ALA A 28 5.49 -0.77 -5.02
N ASN A 29 6.68 -0.57 -5.60
CA ASN A 29 7.92 -1.19 -5.12
C ASN A 29 8.28 -0.74 -3.70
N ALA A 30 8.07 0.55 -3.38
CA ALA A 30 8.32 1.06 -2.04
C ALA A 30 7.34 0.45 -1.03
N ALA A 31 6.06 0.30 -1.39
CA ALA A 31 5.06 -0.33 -0.53
C ALA A 31 5.34 -1.83 -0.31
N ASP A 32 5.68 -2.58 -1.36
CA ASP A 32 6.09 -3.99 -1.26
C ASP A 32 7.28 -4.17 -0.31
N THR A 33 8.31 -3.32 -0.44
CA THR A 33 9.48 -3.35 0.45
C THR A 33 9.10 -3.17 1.92
N ILE A 34 8.12 -2.31 2.22
CA ILE A 34 7.65 -2.10 3.59
C ILE A 34 6.81 -3.28 4.07
N LEU A 35 5.91 -3.82 3.23
CA LEU A 35 5.13 -5.01 3.58
C LEU A 35 6.03 -6.20 3.91
N ARG A 36 7.04 -6.48 3.09
CA ARG A 36 7.99 -7.58 3.34
C ARG A 36 8.77 -7.45 4.65
N ARG A 37 8.94 -6.24 5.17
CA ARG A 37 9.54 -6.05 6.51
C ARG A 37 8.61 -6.42 7.66
N LEU A 38 7.32 -6.57 7.38
CA LEU A 38 6.29 -7.00 8.33
C LEU A 38 6.01 -8.52 8.25
N GLU A 39 6.69 -9.24 7.36
CA GLU A 39 6.58 -10.69 7.23
C GLU A 39 6.84 -11.38 8.58
N GLY A 40 6.00 -12.36 8.92
CA GLY A 40 6.09 -13.13 10.16
C GLY A 40 5.74 -12.37 11.44
N THR A 41 5.33 -11.10 11.37
CA THR A 41 4.93 -10.32 12.56
C THR A 41 3.53 -10.66 13.07
N GLY A 42 2.68 -11.27 12.23
CA GLY A 42 1.27 -11.56 12.55
C GLY A 42 0.41 -10.32 12.80
N LEU A 43 0.90 -9.13 12.44
CA LEU A 43 0.19 -7.87 12.64
C LEU A 43 -0.91 -7.70 11.58
N ASN A 44 -2.03 -7.09 11.98
CA ASN A 44 -3.05 -6.65 11.04
C ASN A 44 -2.56 -5.39 10.31
N VAL A 45 -2.59 -5.42 8.99
CA VAL A 45 -2.21 -4.30 8.14
C VAL A 45 -3.43 -3.66 7.50
N VAL A 46 -3.51 -2.34 7.57
CA VAL A 46 -4.49 -1.53 6.85
C VAL A 46 -3.77 -0.82 5.71
N LEU A 47 -4.31 -0.97 4.50
CA LEU A 47 -3.79 -0.33 3.29
C LEU A 47 -4.78 0.71 2.78
N ARG A 48 -4.26 1.92 2.53
CA ARG A 48 -4.97 2.98 1.79
C ARG A 48 -4.12 3.43 0.61
N VAL A 49 -4.68 3.35 -0.59
CA VAL A 49 -3.99 3.70 -1.84
C VAL A 49 -4.76 4.84 -2.52
N GLU A 50 -4.06 5.93 -2.79
CA GLU A 50 -4.60 7.12 -3.43
C GLU A 50 -3.70 7.49 -4.61
N CYS A 51 -4.21 7.32 -5.83
CA CYS A 51 -3.48 7.65 -7.04
C CYS A 51 -4.24 8.66 -7.86
N ARG A 52 -3.52 9.46 -8.66
CA ARG A 52 -4.11 10.36 -9.65
C ARG A 52 -4.95 9.61 -10.68
N ASP A 53 -4.50 8.41 -11.07
CA ASP A 53 -5.24 7.47 -11.90
C ASP A 53 -5.91 6.39 -11.03
N SER A 54 -7.24 6.32 -11.08
CA SER A 54 -8.02 5.31 -10.36
C SER A 54 -7.69 3.87 -10.80
N ALA A 55 -7.34 3.64 -12.07
CA ALA A 55 -6.98 2.32 -12.56
C ALA A 55 -5.62 1.89 -12.00
N ALA A 56 -4.65 2.81 -11.94
CA ALA A 56 -3.38 2.58 -11.23
C ALA A 56 -3.61 2.30 -9.74
N GLY A 57 -4.50 3.04 -9.08
CA GLY A 57 -4.87 2.80 -7.69
C GLY A 57 -5.42 1.38 -7.48
N GLN A 58 -6.30 0.90 -8.36
CA GLN A 58 -6.84 -0.46 -8.30
C GLN A 58 -5.77 -1.52 -8.55
N ARG A 59 -4.89 -1.34 -9.53
CA ARG A 59 -3.78 -2.27 -9.82
C ARG A 59 -2.83 -2.38 -8.64
N ILE A 60 -2.38 -1.25 -8.08
CA ILE A 60 -1.51 -1.23 -6.90
C ILE A 60 -2.22 -1.91 -5.72
N THR A 61 -3.50 -1.60 -5.49
CA THR A 61 -4.25 -2.21 -4.38
C THR A 61 -4.32 -3.73 -4.52
N SER A 62 -4.64 -4.23 -5.71
CA SER A 62 -4.67 -5.69 -5.96
C SER A 62 -3.32 -6.32 -5.72
N TYR A 63 -2.26 -5.73 -6.28
CA TYR A 63 -0.89 -6.20 -6.10
C TYR A 63 -0.49 -6.26 -4.62
N LEU A 64 -0.77 -5.22 -3.83
CA LEU A 64 -0.38 -5.19 -2.42
C LEU A 64 -1.20 -6.15 -1.54
N VAL A 65 -2.45 -6.46 -1.93
CA VAL A 65 -3.25 -7.50 -1.27
C VAL A 65 -2.64 -8.88 -1.52
N ASP A 66 -2.23 -9.15 -2.77
CA ASP A 66 -1.58 -10.42 -3.13
C ASP A 66 -0.26 -10.57 -2.36
N VAL A 67 0.57 -9.53 -2.31
CA VAL A 67 1.81 -9.50 -1.52
C VAL A 67 1.53 -9.77 -0.04
N ALA A 68 0.52 -9.12 0.54
CA ALA A 68 0.21 -9.30 1.96
C ALA A 68 -0.29 -10.72 2.28
N ALA A 69 -1.03 -11.34 1.35
CA ALA A 69 -1.43 -12.75 1.45
C ALA A 69 -0.23 -13.70 1.36
N GLU A 70 0.75 -13.42 0.48
CA GLU A 70 2.00 -14.21 0.37
C GLU A 70 2.81 -14.21 1.67
N ILE A 71 2.85 -13.08 2.40
CA ILE A 71 3.64 -12.93 3.62
C ILE A 71 2.85 -13.21 4.92
N GLU A 72 1.67 -13.83 4.79
CA GLU A 72 0.79 -14.24 5.90
C GLU A 72 0.34 -13.09 6.82
N VAL A 73 0.09 -11.91 6.24
CA VAL A 73 -0.38 -10.72 6.96
C VAL A 73 -1.87 -10.47 6.66
N MET A 74 -2.67 -10.26 7.71
CA MET A 74 -4.09 -9.98 7.54
C MET A 74 -4.31 -8.55 7.06
N THR A 75 -4.98 -8.38 5.91
CA THR A 75 -5.09 -7.08 5.24
C THR A 75 -6.52 -6.54 5.22
N LEU A 76 -6.67 -5.29 5.62
CA LEU A 76 -7.89 -4.49 5.43
C LEU A 76 -7.62 -3.39 4.42
N VAL A 77 -8.37 -3.39 3.32
CA VAL A 77 -8.25 -2.36 2.27
C VAL A 77 -9.35 -1.34 2.46
N GLU A 78 -8.96 -0.10 2.79
CA GLU A 78 -9.89 1.02 2.80
C GLU A 78 -9.98 1.63 1.40
N ARG A 79 -11.07 1.32 0.68
CA ARG A 79 -11.40 2.00 -0.58
C ARG A 79 -12.12 3.31 -0.26
N GLN A 80 -11.60 4.43 -0.74
CA GLN A 80 -12.39 5.66 -0.80
C GLN A 80 -13.33 5.60 -2.00
N SER A 81 -14.64 5.49 -1.72
CA SER A 81 -15.68 5.93 -2.65
C SER A 81 -15.57 7.44 -2.80
N LYS A 82 -15.18 7.91 -3.97
CA LYS A 82 -15.33 9.31 -4.37
C LYS A 82 -16.67 9.49 -5.07
#